data_AF-A0A7S1V0T4-F1
#
_entry.id   AF-A0A7S1V0T4-F1
#
_cell.length_a   1.000
_cell.length_b   1.000
_cell.length_c   1.000
_cell.angle_alpha   90.00
_cell.angle_beta   90.00
_cell.angle_gamma   90.00
#
_symmetry.space_group_name_H-M   'P 1'
#
loop_
_entity.id
_entity.type
_entity.pdbx_description
1 polymer ?
#
loop_
_entity_poly.entity_id
_entity_poly.type
_entity_poly.pdbx_seq_one_letter_code
_entity_poly.pdbx_strand_id
1 'polypeptide(L)'
;MTTNRNKNLRDDERWNENLKRLVTFKNKFNHTNVPIKYTDDGDNEDADGLVHLGSWVHHQRKEYRIYQNTNGEAGKMTPWRIAKLNKIDFQWNPGNRNDGTWKAMFQELVSFKQKYNSTKVPQLGSKDEKNDPPYRKLLKWVEKQQSQYNRLKRNETSQLTPDRVQLLESIGMSWSGKAVTDDEKWLKLYYFKLVALQHEYNITDVSEHYS
;
A
#
# COMPACT_ATOMS: atom_id res chain seq x y z
N MET A 1 31.84 -3.96 -34.38
CA MET A 1 30.95 -4.56 -33.35
C MET A 1 30.50 -3.49 -32.34
N THR A 2 29.61 -2.57 -32.72
CA THR A 2 29.19 -1.41 -31.89
C THR A 2 27.67 -1.22 -31.79
N THR A 3 26.89 -2.10 -32.42
CA THR A 3 25.44 -1.92 -32.65
C THR A 3 24.56 -2.17 -31.41
N ASN A 4 25.00 -2.96 -30.43
CA ASN A 4 24.14 -3.38 -29.31
C ASN A 4 24.08 -2.34 -28.16
N ARG A 5 25.17 -1.57 -27.94
CA ARG A 5 25.25 -0.57 -26.86
C ARG A 5 24.41 0.67 -27.15
N ASN A 6 24.37 1.09 -28.43
CA ASN A 6 23.60 2.26 -28.88
C ASN A 6 22.08 2.02 -28.87
N LYS A 7 21.65 0.78 -29.08
CA LYS A 7 20.23 0.39 -29.05
C LYS A 7 19.64 0.47 -27.64
N ASN A 8 20.37 0.00 -26.63
CA ASN A 8 19.93 0.04 -25.23
C ASN A 8 19.82 1.46 -24.67
N LEU A 9 20.72 2.38 -25.07
CA LEU A 9 20.67 3.79 -24.66
C LEU A 9 19.39 4.47 -25.17
N ARG A 10 19.07 4.28 -26.45
CA ARG A 10 17.87 4.83 -27.08
C ARG A 10 16.58 4.26 -26.48
N ASP A 11 16.59 2.99 -26.09
CA ASP A 11 15.46 2.35 -25.42
C ASP A 11 15.22 2.93 -24.00
N ASP A 12 16.28 3.24 -23.26
CA ASP A 12 16.17 3.86 -21.93
C ASP A 12 15.78 5.34 -21.98
N GLU A 13 16.23 6.09 -23.00
CA GLU A 13 15.78 7.46 -23.26
C GLU A 13 14.26 7.51 -23.50
N ARG A 14 13.77 6.68 -24.43
CA ARG A 14 12.33 6.54 -24.71
C ARG A 14 11.54 6.07 -23.50
N TRP A 15 12.13 5.20 -22.68
CA TRP A 15 11.50 4.77 -21.43
C TRP A 15 11.36 5.94 -20.44
N ASN A 16 12.41 6.75 -20.29
CA ASN A 16 12.40 7.93 -19.43
C ASN A 16 11.41 9.01 -19.91
N GLU A 17 11.25 9.20 -21.21
CA GLU A 17 10.24 10.11 -21.78
C GLU A 17 8.82 9.68 -21.41
N ASN A 18 8.53 8.38 -21.53
CA ASN A 18 7.23 7.85 -21.10
C ASN A 18 7.01 7.95 -19.59
N LEU A 19 8.07 7.79 -18.78
CA LEU A 19 7.98 8.06 -17.35
C LEU A 19 7.62 9.52 -17.05
N LYS A 20 8.19 10.49 -17.78
CA LYS A 20 7.82 11.91 -17.65
C LYS A 20 6.35 12.14 -18.00
N ARG A 21 5.87 11.56 -19.10
CA ARG A 21 4.44 11.60 -19.50
C ARG A 21 3.52 11.04 -18.40
N LEU A 22 3.92 9.93 -17.78
CA LEU A 22 3.19 9.35 -16.66
C LEU A 22 3.17 10.25 -15.40
N VAL A 23 4.26 10.96 -15.12
CA VAL A 23 4.30 11.96 -14.03
C VAL A 23 3.33 13.10 -14.31
N THR A 24 3.30 13.63 -15.54
CA THR A 24 2.31 14.64 -15.96
C THR A 24 0.88 14.13 -15.76
N PHE A 25 0.60 12.89 -16.18
CA PHE A 25 -0.70 12.25 -15.96
C PHE A 25 -1.03 12.15 -14.46
N LYS A 26 -0.08 11.69 -13.63
CA LYS A 26 -0.27 11.60 -12.18
C LYS A 26 -0.60 12.96 -11.57
N ASN A 27 0.07 14.02 -12.00
CA ASN A 27 -0.20 15.37 -11.49
C ASN A 27 -1.59 15.87 -11.92
N LYS A 28 -2.06 15.50 -13.12
CA LYS A 28 -3.39 15.88 -13.64
C LYS A 28 -4.54 15.10 -12.97
N PHE A 29 -4.38 13.80 -12.76
CA PHE A 29 -5.46 12.91 -12.29
C PHE A 29 -5.26 12.36 -10.86
N ASN A 30 -4.16 12.73 -10.20
CA ASN A 30 -3.77 12.27 -8.86
C ASN A 30 -3.64 10.73 -8.73
N HIS A 31 -3.41 10.01 -9.82
CA HIS A 31 -3.18 8.57 -9.83
C HIS A 31 -2.38 8.14 -11.08
N THR A 32 -1.79 6.95 -11.06
CA THR A 32 -1.07 6.39 -12.23
C THR A 32 -1.91 5.36 -13.01
N ASN A 33 -3.22 5.26 -12.74
CA ASN A 33 -4.10 4.36 -13.46
C ASN A 33 -4.51 4.94 -14.82
N VAL A 34 -3.63 4.77 -15.81
CA VAL A 34 -3.88 5.22 -17.18
C VAL A 34 -4.74 4.19 -17.93
N PRO A 35 -5.90 4.58 -18.49
CA PRO A 35 -6.69 3.72 -19.38
C PRO A 35 -5.86 3.24 -20.59
N ILE A 36 -6.07 2.01 -21.06
CA ILE A 36 -5.27 1.44 -22.18
C ILE A 36 -5.32 2.32 -23.44
N LYS A 37 -6.50 2.89 -23.75
CA LYS A 37 -6.73 3.76 -24.91
C LYS A 37 -6.44 5.24 -24.63
N TYR A 38 -5.85 5.58 -23.49
CA TYR A 38 -5.55 6.96 -23.17
C TYR A 38 -4.46 7.52 -24.09
N THR A 39 -4.77 8.66 -24.69
CA THR A 39 -3.86 9.54 -25.40
C THR A 39 -3.69 10.83 -24.58
N ASP A 40 -2.50 11.39 -24.60
CA ASP A 40 -2.20 12.74 -24.13
C ASP A 40 -2.99 13.77 -24.94
N ASP A 41 -3.13 15.00 -24.43
CA ASP A 41 -3.94 16.08 -25.02
C ASP A 41 -3.39 16.64 -26.36
N GLY A 42 -2.69 15.83 -27.16
CA GLY A 42 -2.17 16.16 -28.48
C GLY A 42 -1.58 14.90 -29.13
N ASP A 43 -2.14 14.54 -30.28
CA ASP A 43 -1.64 13.58 -31.28
C ASP A 43 -2.10 12.11 -31.21
N ASN A 44 -3.00 11.83 -32.15
CA ASN A 44 -3.08 10.56 -32.87
C ASN A 44 -1.74 10.31 -33.58
N GLU A 45 -1.32 9.05 -33.61
CA GLU A 45 -0.31 8.45 -34.52
C GLU A 45 1.02 9.22 -34.72
N ASP A 46 2.04 8.74 -34.01
CA ASP A 46 3.35 8.42 -34.61
C ASP A 46 4.18 9.53 -35.28
N ALA A 47 4.23 10.75 -34.73
CA ALA A 47 5.26 11.71 -35.17
C ALA A 47 6.71 11.25 -34.81
N ASP A 48 6.90 10.56 -33.67
CA ASP A 48 8.22 10.12 -33.17
C ASP A 48 8.31 8.61 -32.84
N GLY A 49 7.26 7.84 -33.15
CA GLY A 49 7.15 6.41 -32.85
C GLY A 49 7.07 6.09 -31.34
N LEU A 50 6.56 7.03 -30.53
CA LEU A 50 6.28 6.83 -29.11
C LEU A 50 4.92 6.17 -28.91
N VAL A 51 4.92 4.99 -28.29
CA VAL A 51 3.70 4.23 -27.96
C VAL A 51 2.74 5.06 -27.10
N HIS A 52 1.42 4.90 -27.31
CA HIS A 52 0.39 5.48 -26.44
C HIS A 52 0.68 5.21 -24.95
N LEU A 53 0.56 6.24 -24.12
CA LEU A 53 0.89 6.16 -22.68
C LEU A 53 0.15 5.02 -21.98
N GLY A 54 -1.14 4.81 -22.30
CA GLY A 54 -1.94 3.71 -21.75
C GLY A 54 -1.40 2.33 -22.08
N SER A 55 -0.97 2.12 -23.33
CA SER A 55 -0.34 0.87 -23.77
C SER A 55 1.03 0.67 -23.12
N TRP A 56 1.84 1.73 -23.02
CA TRP A 56 3.13 1.68 -22.33
C TRP A 56 2.98 1.30 -20.85
N VAL A 57 2.02 1.92 -20.13
CA VAL A 57 1.69 1.60 -18.73
C VAL A 57 1.24 0.14 -18.58
N HIS A 58 0.40 -0.35 -19.49
CA HIS A 58 -0.02 -1.75 -19.50
C HIS A 58 1.17 -2.69 -19.69
N HIS A 59 2.08 -2.36 -20.60
CA HIS A 59 3.31 -3.12 -20.83
C HIS A 59 4.20 -3.16 -19.58
N GLN A 60 4.38 -2.05 -18.86
CA GLN A 60 5.16 -2.05 -17.61
C GLN A 60 4.61 -3.05 -16.60
N ARG A 61 3.28 -3.11 -16.43
CA ARG A 61 2.62 -4.05 -15.52
C ARG A 61 2.82 -5.51 -15.93
N LYS A 62 2.75 -5.80 -17.24
CA LYS A 62 3.03 -7.13 -17.79
C LYS A 62 4.47 -7.55 -17.53
N GLU A 63 5.44 -6.69 -17.86
CA GLU A 63 6.87 -6.97 -17.70
C GLU A 63 7.25 -7.14 -16.22
N TYR A 64 6.64 -6.39 -15.31
CA TYR A 64 6.84 -6.58 -13.87
C TYR A 64 6.31 -7.93 -13.38
N ARG A 65 5.15 -8.38 -13.87
CA ARG A 65 4.65 -9.73 -13.53
C ARG A 65 5.60 -10.83 -14.01
N ILE A 66 6.16 -10.70 -15.21
CA ILE A 66 7.16 -11.64 -15.73
C ILE A 66 8.39 -11.62 -14.82
N TYR A 67 8.90 -10.43 -14.48
CA TYR A 67 10.03 -10.27 -13.57
C TYR A 67 9.78 -10.95 -12.22
N GLN A 68 8.60 -10.76 -11.62
CA GLN A 68 8.24 -11.41 -10.36
C GLN A 68 8.17 -12.94 -10.47
N ASN A 69 7.56 -13.45 -11.54
CA ASN A 69 7.37 -14.90 -11.72
C ASN A 69 8.67 -15.63 -12.07
N THR A 70 9.67 -14.92 -12.56
CA THR A 70 10.96 -15.48 -13.01
C THR A 70 12.11 -15.02 -12.14
N ASN A 71 11.84 -14.41 -10.98
CA ASN A 71 12.86 -13.83 -10.09
C ASN A 71 13.86 -12.90 -10.82
N GLY A 72 13.39 -12.20 -11.86
CA GLY A 72 14.18 -11.28 -12.68
C GLY A 72 15.00 -11.93 -13.78
N GLU A 73 14.86 -13.22 -14.03
CA GLU A 73 15.59 -13.94 -15.09
C GLU A 73 14.99 -13.71 -16.49
N ALA A 74 13.74 -13.24 -16.58
CA ALA A 74 13.07 -12.98 -17.85
C ALA A 74 12.36 -11.62 -17.90
N GLY A 75 12.10 -11.18 -19.13
CA GLY A 75 11.42 -9.92 -19.44
C GLY A 75 12.39 -8.73 -19.63
N LYS A 76 11.82 -7.56 -19.84
CA LYS A 76 12.53 -6.27 -20.05
C LYS A 76 12.46 -5.35 -18.84
N MET A 77 11.83 -5.79 -17.77
CA MET A 77 11.79 -5.05 -16.51
C MET A 77 13.14 -5.17 -15.82
N THR A 78 13.67 -4.05 -15.32
CA THR A 78 14.93 -4.02 -14.59
C THR A 78 14.71 -3.43 -13.19
N PRO A 79 15.56 -3.73 -12.20
CA PRO A 79 15.47 -3.13 -10.86
C PRO A 79 15.44 -1.59 -10.90
N TRP A 80 16.20 -0.98 -11.82
CA TRP A 80 16.22 0.47 -12.01
C TRP A 80 14.87 1.02 -12.49
N ARG A 81 14.21 0.36 -13.46
CA ARG A 81 12.86 0.75 -13.93
C ARG A 81 11.82 0.61 -12.82
N ILE A 82 11.90 -0.47 -12.03
CA ILE A 82 11.03 -0.70 -10.87
C ILE A 82 11.19 0.43 -9.85
N ALA A 83 12.43 0.76 -9.48
CA ALA A 83 12.70 1.82 -8.50
C ALA A 83 12.16 3.19 -8.95
N LYS A 84 12.30 3.52 -10.23
CA LYS A 84 11.77 4.77 -10.82
C LYS A 84 10.25 4.82 -10.80
N LEU A 85 9.57 3.71 -11.12
CA LEU A 85 8.11 3.60 -11.07
C LEU A 85 7.60 3.63 -9.63
N ASN A 86 8.27 2.96 -8.69
CA ASN A 86 7.91 2.99 -7.27
C ASN A 86 8.05 4.41 -6.68
N LYS A 87 9.07 5.18 -7.10
CA LYS A 87 9.26 6.57 -6.66
C LYS A 87 8.06 7.48 -6.97
N ILE A 88 7.27 7.14 -8.00
CA ILE A 88 6.07 7.89 -8.39
C ILE A 88 4.79 7.20 -7.92
N ASP A 89 4.85 6.30 -6.94
CA ASP A 89 3.72 5.51 -6.44
C ASP A 89 2.98 4.76 -7.55
N PHE A 90 3.71 4.17 -8.50
CA PHE A 90 3.09 3.48 -9.62
C PHE A 90 2.23 2.28 -9.19
N GLN A 91 0.96 2.31 -9.56
CA GLN A 91 0.01 1.25 -9.32
C GLN A 91 0.22 0.08 -10.30
N TRP A 92 1.02 -0.90 -9.86
CA TRP A 92 1.29 -2.15 -10.58
C TRP A 92 0.02 -2.99 -10.82
N ASN A 93 -0.95 -2.92 -9.90
CA ASN A 93 -2.20 -3.67 -9.96
C ASN A 93 -3.42 -2.73 -9.85
N PRO A 94 -3.81 -2.02 -10.92
CA PRO A 94 -4.90 -1.03 -10.92
C PRO A 94 -6.30 -1.63 -10.66
N GLY A 95 -6.47 -2.93 -10.92
CA GLY A 95 -7.69 -3.65 -10.57
C GLY A 95 -7.86 -3.82 -9.05
N ASN A 96 -6.78 -3.60 -8.31
CA ASN A 96 -6.81 -3.51 -6.87
C ASN A 96 -7.18 -2.07 -6.49
N ARG A 97 -8.48 -1.75 -6.47
CA ARG A 97 -9.06 -0.50 -5.90
C ARG A 97 -8.54 -0.18 -4.48
N ASN A 98 -7.80 -1.09 -3.87
CA ASN A 98 -7.28 -1.01 -2.53
C ASN A 98 -5.96 -0.25 -2.40
N ASP A 99 -5.27 0.24 -3.44
CA ASP A 99 -3.97 0.90 -3.22
C ASP A 99 -4.09 2.24 -2.47
N GLY A 100 -5.02 3.11 -2.90
CA GLY A 100 -5.36 4.34 -2.16
C GLY A 100 -5.94 4.02 -0.79
N THR A 101 -6.84 3.04 -0.72
CA THR A 101 -7.43 2.55 0.54
C THR A 101 -6.36 1.99 1.48
N TRP A 102 -5.35 1.29 0.97
CA TRP A 102 -4.30 0.67 1.77
C TRP A 102 -3.45 1.74 2.44
N LYS A 103 -3.08 2.81 1.71
CA LYS A 103 -2.34 3.93 2.29
C LYS A 103 -3.15 4.65 3.37
N ALA A 104 -4.44 4.87 3.15
CA ALA A 104 -5.33 5.47 4.14
C ALA A 104 -5.42 4.60 5.42
N MET A 105 -5.64 3.29 5.27
CA MET A 105 -5.71 2.37 6.41
C MET A 105 -4.34 2.21 7.12
N PHE A 106 -3.23 2.27 6.38
CA PHE A 106 -1.89 2.31 6.96
C PHE A 106 -1.70 3.54 7.84
N GLN A 107 -2.11 4.73 7.35
CA GLN A 107 -2.08 5.95 8.15
C GLN A 107 -3.00 5.86 9.37
N GLU A 108 -4.18 5.27 9.23
CA GLU A 108 -5.07 5.00 10.37
C GLU A 108 -4.40 4.10 11.42
N LEU A 109 -3.64 3.09 10.99
CA LEU A 109 -2.86 2.24 11.91
C LEU A 109 -1.69 3.00 12.57
N VAL A 110 -1.03 3.92 11.85
CA VAL A 110 0.00 4.80 12.42
C VAL A 110 -0.61 5.68 13.52
N SER A 111 -1.74 6.33 13.24
CA SER A 111 -2.45 7.14 14.24
C SER A 111 -2.93 6.30 15.42
N PHE A 112 -3.41 5.08 15.18
CA PHE A 112 -3.77 4.14 16.24
C PHE A 112 -2.55 3.78 17.11
N LYS A 113 -1.40 3.49 16.49
CA LYS A 113 -0.15 3.24 17.22
C LYS A 113 0.29 4.46 18.04
N GLN A 114 0.22 5.66 17.50
CA GLN A 114 0.57 6.89 18.24
C GLN A 114 -0.34 7.08 19.45
N LYS A 115 -1.65 6.85 19.29
CA LYS A 115 -2.63 7.05 20.35
C LYS A 115 -2.55 5.99 21.46
N TYR A 116 -2.16 4.77 21.13
CA TYR A 116 -2.31 3.61 22.03
C TYR A 116 -1.03 2.80 22.22
N ASN A 117 0.08 3.28 21.69
CA ASN A 117 1.40 2.65 21.68
C ASN A 117 1.38 1.17 21.25
N SER A 118 0.48 0.81 20.33
CA SER A 118 0.23 -0.58 19.94
C SER A 118 -0.32 -0.64 18.52
N THR A 119 0.10 -1.63 17.73
CA THR A 119 -0.52 -1.96 16.43
C THR A 119 -1.54 -3.09 16.54
N LYS A 120 -1.74 -3.65 17.75
CA LYS A 120 -2.74 -4.69 18.01
C LYS A 120 -4.10 -4.02 18.21
N VAL A 121 -4.91 -4.00 17.16
CA VAL A 121 -6.27 -3.46 17.19
C VAL A 121 -7.17 -4.44 17.93
N PRO A 122 -7.89 -4.05 19.00
CA PRO A 122 -8.75 -4.95 19.73
C PRO A 122 -10.01 -5.28 18.93
N GLN A 123 -10.48 -6.52 19.06
CA GLN A 123 -11.82 -6.90 18.62
C GLN A 123 -12.83 -6.45 19.68
N LEU A 124 -13.39 -5.26 19.47
CA LEU A 124 -14.48 -4.76 20.29
C LEU A 124 -15.78 -5.36 19.76
N GLY A 125 -16.38 -6.22 20.57
CA GLY A 125 -17.70 -6.77 20.34
C GLY A 125 -18.59 -6.36 21.49
N SER A 126 -19.79 -5.90 21.18
CA SER A 126 -20.93 -6.09 22.06
C SER A 126 -22.04 -6.66 21.18
N LYS A 127 -22.74 -7.68 21.68
CA LYS A 127 -23.96 -8.21 21.05
C LYS A 127 -25.12 -7.21 21.15
N ASP A 128 -24.94 -6.14 21.93
CA ASP A 128 -25.99 -5.23 22.38
C ASP A 128 -25.80 -3.78 21.86
N GLU A 129 -24.68 -3.47 21.21
CA GLU A 129 -24.43 -2.15 20.62
C GLU A 129 -25.00 -2.11 19.20
N LYS A 130 -26.05 -1.30 19.03
CA LYS A 130 -26.64 -0.97 17.72
C LYS A 130 -25.68 -0.25 16.76
N ASN A 131 -24.50 0.15 17.22
CA ASN A 131 -23.51 0.93 16.47
C ASN A 131 -22.28 0.08 16.10
N ASP A 132 -21.67 0.40 14.95
CA ASP A 132 -20.44 -0.26 14.51
C ASP A 132 -19.29 0.10 15.48
N PRO A 133 -18.64 -0.89 16.15
CA PRO A 133 -17.60 -0.62 17.13
C PRO A 133 -16.42 0.16 16.52
N PRO A 134 -15.80 1.06 17.29
CA PRO A 134 -14.67 1.84 16.82
C PRO A 134 -13.54 0.93 16.35
N TYR A 135 -12.87 1.31 15.25
CA TYR A 135 -11.75 0.59 14.65
C TYR A 135 -12.04 -0.82 14.08
N ARG A 136 -13.31 -1.26 13.98
CA ARG A 136 -13.65 -2.57 13.36
C ARG A 136 -13.13 -2.70 11.93
N LYS A 137 -13.21 -1.62 11.14
CA LYS A 137 -12.66 -1.59 9.77
C LYS A 137 -11.14 -1.75 9.77
N LEU A 138 -10.45 -1.07 10.69
CA LEU A 138 -9.01 -1.16 10.87
C LEU A 138 -8.57 -2.58 11.26
N LEU A 139 -9.28 -3.21 12.20
CA LEU A 139 -9.03 -4.60 12.60
C LEU A 139 -9.10 -5.55 11.40
N LYS A 140 -10.22 -5.52 10.65
CA LYS A 140 -10.38 -6.37 9.45
C LYS A 140 -9.28 -6.15 8.42
N TRP A 141 -8.83 -4.90 8.27
CA TRP A 141 -7.73 -4.57 7.38
C TRP A 141 -6.38 -5.13 7.86
N VAL A 142 -6.10 -5.04 9.16
CA VAL A 142 -4.91 -5.63 9.82
C VAL A 142 -4.88 -7.15 9.62
N GLU A 143 -5.99 -7.84 9.88
CA GLU A 143 -6.12 -9.29 9.70
C GLU A 143 -5.89 -9.70 8.23
N LYS A 144 -6.38 -8.88 7.29
CA LYS A 144 -6.13 -9.11 5.86
C LYS A 144 -4.64 -8.99 5.52
N GLN A 145 -3.90 -8.05 6.12
CA GLN A 145 -2.45 -7.95 5.88
C GLN A 145 -1.71 -9.17 6.41
N GLN A 146 -2.07 -9.63 7.62
CA GLN A 146 -1.49 -10.83 8.22
C GLN A 146 -1.74 -12.08 7.37
N SER A 147 -2.96 -12.25 6.86
CA SER A 147 -3.31 -13.34 5.94
C SER A 147 -2.49 -13.28 4.65
N GLN A 148 -2.38 -12.11 4.01
CA GLN A 148 -1.58 -11.94 2.78
C GLN A 148 -0.09 -12.20 3.01
N TYR A 149 0.45 -11.84 4.18
CA TYR A 149 1.83 -12.14 4.56
C TYR A 149 2.06 -13.64 4.79
N ASN A 150 1.10 -14.33 5.41
CA ASN A 150 1.18 -15.78 5.58
C ASN A 150 1.15 -16.52 4.24
N ARG A 151 0.37 -16.04 3.27
CA ARG A 151 0.39 -16.55 1.89
C ARG A 151 1.75 -16.35 1.23
N LEU A 152 2.33 -15.15 1.38
CA LEU A 152 3.69 -14.85 0.90
C LEU A 152 4.73 -15.82 1.49
N LYS A 153 4.66 -16.12 2.79
CA LYS A 153 5.55 -17.09 3.46
C LYS A 153 5.41 -18.52 2.94
N ARG A 154 4.25 -18.89 2.40
CA ARG A 154 4.00 -20.21 1.78
C ARG A 154 4.35 -20.25 0.29
N ASN A 155 4.98 -19.20 -0.25
CA ASN A 155 5.24 -19.01 -1.68
C ASN A 155 3.96 -18.99 -2.54
N GLU A 156 2.83 -18.58 -1.97
CA GLU A 156 1.59 -18.38 -2.70
C GLU A 156 1.49 -16.95 -3.26
N THR A 157 0.62 -16.76 -4.25
CA THR A 157 0.33 -15.44 -4.83
C THR A 157 -0.23 -14.48 -3.78
N SER A 158 0.46 -13.39 -3.49
CA SER A 158 0.03 -12.39 -2.50
C SER A 158 -0.15 -11.01 -3.12
N GLN A 159 -1.09 -10.23 -2.57
CA GLN A 159 -1.27 -8.81 -2.93
C GLN A 159 -0.42 -7.86 -2.06
N LEU A 160 0.35 -8.43 -1.12
CA LEU A 160 1.25 -7.70 -0.26
C LEU A 160 2.61 -7.58 -0.95
N THR A 161 2.97 -6.35 -1.35
CA THR A 161 4.26 -6.06 -2.00
C THR A 161 5.39 -5.98 -0.96
N PRO A 162 6.66 -6.17 -1.37
CA PRO A 162 7.80 -5.99 -0.46
C PRO A 162 7.82 -4.62 0.23
N ASP A 163 7.53 -3.54 -0.49
CA ASP A 163 7.45 -2.19 0.06
C ASP A 163 6.39 -2.07 1.17
N ARG A 164 5.24 -2.74 1.01
CA ARG A 164 4.18 -2.78 2.03
C ARG A 164 4.59 -3.56 3.27
N VAL A 165 5.32 -4.66 3.08
CA VAL A 165 5.90 -5.43 4.20
C VAL A 165 6.84 -4.53 5.00
N GLN A 166 7.78 -3.85 4.33
CA GLN A 166 8.72 -2.94 4.98
C GLN A 166 8.01 -1.80 5.73
N LEU A 167 6.98 -1.20 5.14
CA LEU A 167 6.19 -0.16 5.82
C LEU A 167 5.50 -0.69 7.09
N LEU A 168 4.89 -1.87 7.04
CA LEU A 168 4.22 -2.46 8.20
C LEU A 168 5.23 -2.91 9.28
N GLU A 169 6.40 -3.40 8.88
CA GLU A 169 7.50 -3.72 9.79
C GLU A 169 8.09 -2.47 10.45
N SER A 170 8.19 -1.35 9.73
CA SER A 170 8.70 -0.08 10.27
C SER A 170 7.86 0.46 11.43
N ILE A 171 6.58 0.12 11.48
CA ILE A 171 5.69 0.48 12.58
C ILE A 171 5.59 -0.63 13.64
N GLY A 172 6.35 -1.70 13.52
CA GLY A 172 6.37 -2.81 14.47
C GLY A 172 5.09 -3.66 14.42
N MET A 173 4.44 -3.75 13.26
CA MET A 173 3.25 -4.57 13.10
C MET A 173 3.56 -6.05 13.36
N SER A 174 2.85 -6.66 14.32
CA SER A 174 2.95 -8.09 14.55
C SER A 174 2.22 -8.89 13.45
N TRP A 175 2.95 -9.81 12.82
CA TRP A 175 2.40 -10.76 11.85
C TRP A 175 1.71 -11.97 12.50
N SER A 176 1.94 -12.20 13.79
CA SER A 176 1.28 -13.29 14.52
C SER A 176 -0.17 -12.91 14.83
N GLY A 177 -1.12 -13.64 14.24
CA GLY A 177 -2.57 -13.46 14.45
C GLY A 177 -3.06 -13.91 15.84
N LYS A 178 -2.19 -13.95 16.86
CA LYS A 178 -2.63 -14.28 18.22
C LYS A 178 -3.38 -13.07 18.78
N ALA A 179 -4.68 -13.23 18.98
CA ALA A 179 -5.50 -12.28 19.70
C ALA A 179 -4.88 -12.04 21.09
N VAL A 180 -4.91 -10.77 21.51
CA VAL A 180 -4.70 -10.35 22.90
C VAL A 180 -5.65 -11.18 23.79
N THR A 181 -5.17 -11.75 24.89
CA THR A 181 -6.01 -12.59 25.78
C THR A 181 -7.15 -11.76 26.37
N ASP A 182 -8.24 -12.39 26.80
CA ASP A 182 -9.44 -11.66 27.25
C ASP A 182 -9.16 -10.74 28.47
N ASP A 183 -8.21 -11.10 29.33
CA ASP A 183 -7.76 -10.27 30.46
C ASP A 183 -6.98 -9.02 30.00
N GLU A 184 -6.13 -9.17 28.99
CA GLU A 184 -5.42 -8.06 28.37
C GLU A 184 -6.37 -7.17 27.53
N LYS A 185 -7.47 -7.73 26.99
CA LYS A 185 -8.49 -6.99 26.24
C LYS A 185 -9.27 -6.05 27.14
N TRP A 186 -9.69 -6.46 28.34
CA TRP A 186 -10.50 -5.62 29.22
C TRP A 186 -9.67 -4.48 29.81
N LEU A 187 -8.44 -4.75 30.25
CA LEU A 187 -7.51 -3.71 30.72
C LEU A 187 -7.18 -2.70 29.62
N LYS A 188 -6.95 -3.18 28.39
CA LYS A 188 -6.77 -2.29 27.25
C LYS A 188 -8.06 -1.52 26.93
N LEU A 189 -9.23 -2.16 26.89
CA LEU A 189 -10.52 -1.51 26.63
C LEU A 189 -10.84 -0.43 27.67
N TYR A 190 -10.56 -0.71 28.94
CA TYR A 190 -10.69 0.24 30.03
C TYR A 190 -9.74 1.43 29.84
N TYR A 191 -8.46 1.18 29.53
CA TYR A 191 -7.50 2.22 29.18
C TYR A 191 -7.92 3.01 27.92
N PHE A 192 -8.44 2.34 26.89
CA PHE A 192 -8.96 2.94 25.66
C PHE A 192 -10.14 3.88 25.94
N LYS A 193 -11.07 3.47 26.83
CA LYS A 193 -12.21 4.29 27.27
C LYS A 193 -11.74 5.49 28.11
N LEU A 194 -10.80 5.29 29.03
CA LEU A 194 -10.25 6.36 29.85
C LEU A 194 -9.52 7.43 29.02
N VAL A 195 -8.64 7.02 28.09
CA VAL A 195 -7.94 7.96 27.20
C VAL A 195 -8.89 8.70 26.27
N ALA A 196 -9.97 8.05 25.81
CA ALA A 196 -10.99 8.70 25.00
C ALA A 196 -11.79 9.75 25.80
N LEU A 197 -12.21 9.40 27.03
CA LEU A 197 -12.93 10.30 27.93
C LEU A 197 -12.06 11.47 28.39
N GLN A 198 -10.77 11.25 28.65
CA GLN A 198 -9.84 12.29 29.10
C GLN A 198 -9.59 13.34 28.01
N HIS A 199 -9.58 12.93 26.73
CA HIS A 199 -9.46 13.85 25.59
C HIS A 199 -10.77 14.58 25.27
N GLU A 200 -11.93 13.98 25.55
CA GLU A 200 -13.24 14.58 25.30
C GLU A 200 -13.65 15.58 26.41
N TYR A 201 -13.18 15.38 27.64
CA TYR A 201 -13.62 16.18 28.80
C TYR A 201 -12.50 16.92 29.56
N ASN A 202 -11.22 16.79 29.17
CA ASN A 202 -10.06 17.41 29.86
C ASN A 202 -10.08 17.22 31.40
N ILE A 203 -10.53 16.06 31.87
CA ILE A 203 -10.66 15.79 33.31
C ILE A 203 -9.31 15.29 33.82
N THR A 204 -8.55 16.20 34.44
CA THR A 204 -7.40 15.86 35.28
C THR A 204 -7.87 15.64 36.71
N ASP A 205 -8.36 14.44 37.03
CA ASP A 205 -8.14 13.82 38.34
C ASP A 205 -8.59 12.35 38.31
N VAL A 206 -7.66 11.42 38.49
CA VAL A 206 -7.99 10.05 38.92
C VAL A 206 -7.64 10.01 40.39
N SER A 207 -8.60 10.40 41.23
CA SER A 207 -8.51 10.35 42.68
C SER A 207 -8.00 8.98 43.11
N GLU A 208 -6.84 8.98 43.78
CA GLU A 208 -6.27 7.85 44.51
C GLU A 208 -7.25 7.42 45.61
N HIS A 209 -8.06 6.39 45.37
CA HIS A 209 -8.65 5.62 46.46
C HIS A 209 -8.87 4.17 46.04
N TYR A 210 -7.77 3.41 46.10
CA TYR A 210 -7.82 2.01 46.49
C TYR A 210 -6.76 1.83 47.58
N SER A 211 -7.21 1.92 48.84
CA SER A 211 -6.52 1.34 50.00
C SER A 211 -7.03 -0.07 50.21
#